data_AF-A0A165TLW5-F1
#
_entry.id   AF-A0A165TLW5-F1
#
_cell.length_a   1.000
_cell.length_b   1.000
_cell.length_c   1.000
_cell.angle_alpha   90.00
_cell.angle_beta   90.00
_cell.angle_gamma   90.00
#
_symmetry.space_group_name_H-M   'P 1'
#
loop_
_entity.id
_entity.type
_entity.pdbx_description
1 polymer ?
#
loop_
_entity_poly.entity_id
_entity_poly.type
_entity_poly.pdbx_seq_one_letter_code
_entity_poly.pdbx_strand_id
1 'polypeptide(L)'
;MPKVISRSAVSSSTDAAPTASSAAALRVYYCICGEFILVIDKSLASLPRRQTDGAIIVRSQDSDAGKARVFKLNATPGDPVLVERQDGHERQHRFLCPRCALPIGYQSTPPPEKSGPYLYIIKGALTQMQGQVPADAFEGEKAVRNRQK
;
A
#
# COMPACT_ATOMS: atom_id res chain seq x y z
N MET A 1 43.08 -24.33 -25.42
CA MET A 1 41.70 -23.80 -25.25
C MET A 1 41.66 -23.02 -23.95
N PRO A 2 41.50 -21.68 -23.95
CA PRO A 2 41.43 -20.92 -22.72
C PRO A 2 40.05 -21.05 -22.09
N LYS A 3 40.01 -21.53 -20.84
CA LYS A 3 38.78 -21.72 -20.08
C LYS A 3 38.28 -20.36 -19.61
N VAL A 4 37.23 -19.85 -20.25
CA VAL A 4 36.55 -18.61 -19.84
C VAL A 4 35.84 -18.87 -18.52
N ILE A 5 36.24 -18.15 -17.47
CA ILE A 5 35.59 -18.20 -16.16
C ILE A 5 34.85 -16.87 -15.99
N SER A 6 33.52 -16.90 -16.09
CA SER A 6 32.67 -15.74 -15.85
C SER A 6 32.70 -15.40 -14.35
N ARG A 7 33.47 -14.37 -13.97
CA ARG A 7 33.31 -13.76 -12.65
C ARG A 7 32.11 -12.83 -12.71
N SER A 8 30.98 -13.28 -12.16
CA SER A 8 29.80 -12.45 -11.94
C SER A 8 30.16 -11.30 -11.02
N ALA A 9 30.16 -10.07 -11.55
CA ALA A 9 30.31 -8.86 -10.76
C ALA A 9 28.98 -8.60 -10.04
N VAL A 10 28.95 -8.83 -8.72
CA VAL A 10 27.84 -8.37 -7.89
C VAL A 10 28.11 -6.92 -7.54
N SER A 11 27.47 -6.00 -8.28
CA SER A 11 27.50 -4.58 -7.97
C SER A 11 26.74 -4.33 -6.66
N SER A 12 27.48 -4.21 -5.56
CA SER A 12 26.94 -3.82 -4.25
C SER A 12 27.17 -2.32 -4.08
N SER A 13 26.15 -1.52 -4.37
CA SER A 13 26.17 -0.05 -4.28
C SER A 13 25.95 0.42 -2.84
N THR A 14 26.87 0.08 -1.94
CA THR A 14 26.78 0.46 -0.52
C THR A 14 27.63 1.69 -0.16
N ASP A 15 28.42 2.23 -1.10
CA ASP A 15 29.44 3.25 -0.80
C ASP A 15 29.37 4.52 -1.68
N ALA A 16 28.18 4.83 -2.20
CA ALA A 16 27.95 6.10 -2.89
C ALA A 16 27.42 7.13 -1.88
N ALA A 17 28.05 8.30 -1.80
CA ALA A 17 27.54 9.42 -1.03
C ALA A 17 26.07 9.71 -1.41
N PRO A 18 25.20 10.01 -0.42
CA PRO A 18 23.78 10.17 -0.67
C PRO A 18 23.54 11.37 -1.60
N THR A 19 23.23 11.11 -2.87
CA THR A 19 22.72 12.13 -3.79
C THR A 19 21.35 12.63 -3.29
N ALA A 20 20.87 13.80 -3.70
CA ALA A 20 19.54 14.30 -3.28
C ALA A 20 18.39 13.28 -3.54
N SER A 21 18.58 12.37 -4.50
CA SER A 21 17.72 11.23 -4.82
C SER A 21 17.69 10.11 -3.76
N SER A 22 18.72 10.03 -2.91
CA SER A 22 18.79 9.11 -1.77
C SER A 22 18.15 9.66 -0.48
N ALA A 23 17.89 10.98 -0.43
CA ALA A 23 17.19 11.62 0.70
C ALA A 23 15.68 11.36 0.69
N ALA A 24 15.11 10.96 -0.45
CA ALA A 24 13.73 10.51 -0.58
C ALA A 24 13.70 9.05 -1.08
N ALA A 25 14.13 8.11 -0.25
CA ALA A 25 14.05 6.69 -0.56
C ALA A 25 12.58 6.28 -0.77
N LEU A 26 12.14 6.22 -2.03
CA LEU A 26 10.84 5.70 -2.41
C LEU A 26 10.74 4.23 -1.94
N ARG A 27 9.63 3.89 -1.30
CA ARG A 27 9.38 2.56 -0.78
C ARG A 27 8.43 1.82 -1.70
N VAL A 28 8.78 0.59 -2.03
CA VAL A 28 8.00 -0.30 -2.87
C VAL A 28 7.23 -1.28 -1.98
N TYR A 29 5.97 -1.51 -2.32
CA TYR A 29 5.12 -2.50 -1.68
C TYR A 29 4.47 -3.41 -2.71
N TYR A 30 4.38 -4.67 -2.32
CA TYR A 30 3.82 -5.76 -3.09
C TYR A 30 2.51 -6.21 -2.47
N CYS A 31 1.61 -6.73 -3.30
CA CYS A 31 0.51 -7.57 -2.85
C CYS A 31 1.07 -8.82 -2.15
N ILE A 32 0.28 -9.48 -1.31
CA ILE A 32 0.63 -10.75 -0.67
C ILE A 32 0.99 -11.82 -1.70
N CYS A 33 0.36 -11.81 -2.88
CA CYS A 33 0.73 -12.74 -3.94
C CYS A 33 2.15 -12.47 -4.48
N GLY A 34 2.68 -11.26 -4.32
CA GLY A 34 3.96 -10.79 -4.87
C GLY A 34 3.85 -9.84 -6.06
N GLU A 35 2.64 -9.39 -6.42
CA GLU A 35 2.44 -8.40 -7.48
C GLU A 35 2.89 -7.01 -7.01
N PHE A 36 3.46 -6.19 -7.90
CA PHE A 36 3.88 -4.84 -7.55
C PHE A 36 2.67 -3.89 -7.51
N ILE A 37 2.44 -3.23 -6.37
CA ILE A 37 1.20 -2.45 -6.16
C ILE A 37 1.43 -0.97 -5.84
N LEU A 38 2.37 -0.63 -4.95
CA LEU A 38 2.46 0.75 -4.47
C LEU A 38 3.92 1.20 -4.37
N VAL A 39 4.21 2.38 -4.91
CA VAL A 39 5.43 3.14 -4.63
C VAL A 39 5.03 4.39 -3.88
N ILE A 40 5.67 4.68 -2.75
CA ILE A 40 5.36 5.87 -1.94
C ILE A 40 6.61 6.44 -1.27
N ASP A 41 6.65 7.75 -1.10
CA ASP A 41 7.73 8.52 -0.44
C ASP A 41 7.89 8.26 1.07
N LYS A 42 6.95 7.56 1.71
CA LYS A 42 6.92 7.35 3.16
C LYS A 42 6.54 5.94 3.54
N SER A 43 7.04 5.45 4.67
CA SER A 43 6.68 4.13 5.21
C SER A 43 5.21 4.08 5.60
N LEU A 44 4.48 3.05 5.16
CA LEU A 44 3.08 2.82 5.52
C LEU A 44 2.89 2.71 7.04
N ALA A 45 3.88 2.16 7.76
CA ALA A 45 3.84 2.05 9.22
C ALA A 45 3.88 3.41 9.94
N SER A 46 4.40 4.45 9.28
CA SER A 46 4.50 5.81 9.84
C SER A 46 3.34 6.73 9.43
N LEU A 47 2.41 6.22 8.64
CA LEU A 47 1.21 6.95 8.24
C LEU A 47 0.09 6.75 9.27
N PRO A 48 -0.80 7.74 9.45
CA PRO A 48 -1.92 7.61 10.36
C PRO A 48 -2.85 6.49 9.93
N ARG A 49 -3.46 5.82 10.91
CA ARG A 49 -4.47 4.78 10.71
C ARG A 49 -5.86 5.33 11.00
N ARG A 50 -6.84 4.90 10.22
CA ARG A 50 -8.25 5.23 10.41
C ARG A 50 -8.81 4.46 11.59
N GLN A 51 -9.58 5.12 12.45
CA GLN A 51 -10.11 4.50 13.69
C GLN A 51 -11.23 3.48 13.43
N THR A 52 -11.96 3.60 12.32
CA THR A 52 -13.14 2.78 12.02
C THR A 52 -12.81 1.36 11.55
N ASP A 53 -11.73 1.19 10.78
CA ASP A 53 -11.34 -0.09 10.15
C ASP A 53 -9.83 -0.35 10.17
N GLY A 54 -9.03 0.56 10.74
CA GLY A 54 -7.58 0.42 10.80
C GLY A 54 -6.87 0.62 9.46
N ALA A 55 -7.55 1.08 8.42
CA ALA A 55 -6.94 1.35 7.12
C ALA A 55 -5.87 2.44 7.23
N ILE A 56 -4.79 2.31 6.47
CA ILE A 56 -3.69 3.27 6.46
C ILE A 56 -4.08 4.45 5.55
N ILE A 57 -4.02 5.65 6.09
CA ILE A 57 -4.46 6.87 5.40
C ILE A 57 -3.29 7.45 4.60
N VAL A 58 -3.42 7.40 3.27
CA VAL A 58 -2.52 8.07 2.33
C VAL A 58 -3.20 9.35 1.86
N ARG A 59 -2.55 10.49 2.07
CA ARG A 59 -3.04 11.78 1.60
C ARG A 59 -2.72 11.96 0.11
N SER A 60 -3.74 12.24 -0.67
CA SER A 60 -3.65 12.32 -2.13
C SER A 60 -3.71 13.76 -2.66
N GLN A 61 -4.23 14.70 -1.86
CA GLN A 61 -4.38 16.12 -2.20
C GLN A 61 -3.82 17.03 -1.10
N ASP A 62 -3.36 18.20 -1.51
CA ASP A 62 -2.92 19.24 -0.57
C ASP A 62 -4.12 19.77 0.22
N SER A 63 -3.90 20.06 1.50
CA SER A 63 -4.88 20.73 2.38
C SER A 63 -4.15 21.44 3.51
N ASP A 64 -4.88 22.23 4.30
CA ASP A 64 -4.32 23.00 5.43
C ASP A 64 -3.57 22.12 6.43
N ALA A 65 -4.00 20.86 6.57
CA ALA A 65 -3.36 19.89 7.45
C ALA A 65 -2.02 19.32 6.91
N GLY A 66 -1.55 19.73 5.72
CA GLY A 66 -0.31 19.27 5.10
C GLY A 66 -0.40 18.82 3.63
N LYS A 67 0.77 18.59 3.03
CA LYS A 67 0.95 18.26 1.61
C LYS A 67 0.57 16.83 1.24
N ALA A 68 0.14 16.64 -0.01
CA ALA A 68 -0.08 15.34 -0.64
C ALA A 68 1.20 14.48 -0.62
N ARG A 69 1.01 13.17 -0.55
CA ARG A 69 2.11 12.20 -0.65
C ARG A 69 2.45 11.93 -2.10
N VAL A 70 3.74 11.74 -2.38
CA VAL A 70 4.18 11.28 -3.68
C VAL A 70 4.05 9.76 -3.71
N PHE A 71 3.09 9.26 -4.49
CA PHE A 71 2.90 7.83 -4.67
C PHE A 71 2.35 7.46 -6.06
N LYS A 72 2.56 6.22 -6.47
CA LYS A 72 1.93 5.58 -7.64
C LYS A 72 1.30 4.26 -7.21
N LEU A 73 0.02 4.09 -7.55
CA LEU A 73 -0.74 2.87 -7.30
C LEU A 73 -0.88 2.09 -8.62
N ASN A 74 -0.57 0.80 -8.59
CA ASN A 74 -0.82 -0.15 -9.66
C ASN A 74 -1.91 -1.11 -9.21
N ALA A 75 -3.16 -0.70 -9.39
CA ALA A 75 -4.34 -1.45 -9.00
C ALA A 75 -5.47 -1.22 -10.01
N THR A 76 -6.34 -2.20 -10.19
CA THR A 76 -7.50 -2.09 -11.06
C THR A 76 -8.70 -1.60 -10.25
N PRO A 77 -9.53 -0.69 -10.78
CA PRO A 77 -10.78 -0.31 -10.12
C PRO A 77 -11.68 -1.54 -10.03
N GLY A 78 -12.22 -1.80 -8.85
CA GLY A 78 -13.25 -2.82 -8.60
C GLY A 78 -14.62 -2.17 -8.41
N ASP A 79 -15.62 -3.01 -8.15
CA ASP A 79 -16.98 -2.53 -7.93
C ASP A 79 -17.09 -1.65 -6.67
N PRO A 80 -17.85 -0.54 -6.73
CA PRO A 80 -18.13 0.27 -5.56
C PRO A 80 -19.00 -0.50 -4.58
N VAL A 81 -18.62 -0.48 -3.30
CA VAL A 81 -19.35 -1.15 -2.22
C VAL A 81 -19.91 -0.11 -1.27
N LEU A 82 -21.17 -0.28 -0.85
CA LEU A 82 -21.75 0.49 0.23
C LEU A 82 -21.53 -0.27 1.54
N VAL A 83 -20.80 0.34 2.48
CA VAL A 83 -20.50 -0.26 3.78
C VAL A 83 -21.32 0.43 4.85
N GLU A 84 -22.09 -0.34 5.59
CA GLU A 84 -22.82 0.13 6.77
C GLU A 84 -21.86 0.28 7.96
N ARG A 85 -21.90 1.43 8.61
CA ARG A 85 -21.13 1.80 9.80
C ARG A 85 -22.09 2.28 10.89
N GLN A 86 -21.58 2.40 12.11
CA GLN A 86 -22.37 2.90 13.24
C GLN A 86 -22.96 4.30 12.96
N ASP A 87 -22.23 5.14 12.23
CA ASP A 87 -22.61 6.52 11.91
C ASP A 87 -23.23 6.69 10.50
N GLY A 88 -23.67 5.59 9.87
CA GLY A 88 -24.34 5.63 8.56
C GLY A 88 -23.65 4.81 7.48
N HIS A 89 -23.87 5.18 6.21
CA HIS A 89 -23.40 4.41 5.06
C HIS A 89 -22.20 5.10 4.38
N GLU A 90 -21.16 4.34 4.10
CA GLU A 90 -19.94 4.80 3.43
C GLU A 90 -19.82 4.13 2.05
N ARG A 91 -19.74 4.93 0.98
CA ARG A 91 -19.47 4.41 -0.36
C ARG A 91 -17.96 4.27 -0.56
N GLN A 92 -17.51 3.05 -0.85
CA GLN A 92 -16.11 2.72 -1.06
C GLN A 92 -15.87 2.31 -2.51
N HIS A 93 -15.08 3.09 -3.25
CA HIS A 93 -14.60 2.69 -4.57
C HIS A 93 -13.31 1.90 -4.38
N ARG A 94 -13.37 0.58 -4.61
CA ARG A 94 -12.29 -0.35 -4.30
C ARG A 94 -11.22 -0.39 -5.39
N PHE A 95 -10.00 -0.64 -4.96
CA PHE A 95 -8.85 -0.92 -5.82
C PHE A 95 -8.37 -2.34 -5.55
N LEU A 96 -8.28 -3.14 -6.60
CA LEU A 96 -7.95 -4.56 -6.55
C LEU A 96 -6.56 -4.82 -7.13
N CYS A 97 -5.89 -5.86 -6.63
CA CYS A 97 -4.66 -6.35 -7.24
C CYS A 97 -4.93 -6.80 -8.68
N PRO A 98 -4.17 -6.34 -9.69
CA PRO A 98 -4.39 -6.72 -11.09
C PRO A 98 -4.18 -8.22 -11.35
N ARG A 99 -3.46 -8.92 -10.46
CA ARG A 99 -3.13 -10.35 -10.63
C ARG A 99 -4.07 -11.30 -9.90
N CYS A 100 -4.34 -11.06 -8.61
CA CYS A 100 -5.14 -11.97 -7.79
C CYS A 100 -6.48 -11.39 -7.32
N ALA A 101 -6.84 -10.18 -7.78
CA ALA A 101 -8.05 -9.46 -7.40
C ALA A 101 -8.21 -9.17 -5.89
N LEU A 102 -7.16 -9.35 -5.08
CA LEU A 102 -7.17 -9.01 -3.66
C LEU A 102 -7.50 -7.51 -3.48
N PRO A 103 -8.47 -7.14 -2.61
CA PRO A 103 -8.70 -5.74 -2.25
C PRO A 103 -7.46 -5.12 -1.60
N ILE A 104 -6.90 -4.11 -2.25
CA ILE A 104 -5.70 -3.38 -1.79
C ILE A 104 -6.09 -2.15 -0.97
N GLY A 105 -7.10 -1.44 -1.44
CA GLY A 105 -7.48 -0.16 -0.86
C GLY A 105 -8.79 0.34 -1.43
N TYR A 106 -9.19 1.52 -1.00
CA TYR A 106 -10.38 2.19 -1.49
C TYR A 106 -10.28 3.70 -1.31
N GLN A 107 -11.16 4.43 -1.96
CA GLN A 107 -11.36 5.86 -1.74
C GLN A 107 -12.85 6.20 -1.79
N SER A 108 -13.25 7.36 -1.26
CA SER A 108 -14.67 7.76 -1.20
C SER A 108 -15.20 8.28 -2.54
N THR A 109 -14.31 8.76 -3.42
CA THR A 109 -14.65 9.31 -4.74
C THR A 109 -14.46 8.27 -5.85
N PRO A 110 -15.17 8.37 -6.99
CA PRO A 110 -14.94 7.47 -8.12
C PRO A 110 -13.48 7.49 -8.62
N PRO A 111 -12.96 6.38 -9.20
CA PRO A 111 -11.66 6.36 -9.86
C PRO A 111 -11.54 7.49 -10.91
N PRO A 112 -10.32 7.96 -11.22
CA PRO A 112 -9.01 7.37 -10.95
C PRO A 112 -8.53 7.53 -9.49
N GLU A 113 -7.42 6.88 -9.15
CA GLU A 113 -6.72 7.12 -7.90
C GLU A 113 -6.38 8.62 -7.74
N LYS A 114 -6.40 9.12 -6.50
CA LYS A 114 -6.18 10.54 -6.15
C LYS A 114 -7.29 11.53 -6.52
N SER A 115 -8.44 11.05 -7.03
CA SER A 115 -9.60 11.92 -7.26
C SER A 115 -10.17 12.49 -5.94
N GLY A 116 -9.94 11.80 -4.82
CA GLY A 116 -10.34 12.24 -3.48
C GLY A 116 -9.17 12.67 -2.61
N PRO A 117 -9.45 13.27 -1.44
CA PRO A 117 -8.40 13.80 -0.55
C PRO A 117 -7.52 12.70 0.06
N TYR A 118 -8.08 11.50 0.23
CA TYR A 118 -7.41 10.36 0.85
C TYR A 118 -7.61 9.09 0.04
N LEU A 119 -6.56 8.28 0.01
CA LEU A 119 -6.59 6.87 -0.38
C LEU A 119 -6.38 6.04 0.88
N TYR A 120 -7.26 5.06 1.11
CA TYR A 120 -7.20 4.18 2.27
C TYR A 120 -6.63 2.82 1.84
N ILE A 121 -5.48 2.45 2.37
CA ILE A 121 -4.87 1.13 2.13
C ILE A 121 -5.37 0.15 3.20
N ILE A 122 -5.90 -0.98 2.76
CA ILE A 122 -6.41 -2.02 3.65
C ILE A 122 -5.24 -2.61 4.45
N LYS A 123 -5.43 -2.73 5.76
CA LYS A 123 -4.45 -3.30 6.67
C LYS A 123 -4.08 -4.73 6.22
N GLY A 124 -2.79 -5.04 6.21
CA GLY A 124 -2.30 -6.36 5.82
C GLY A 124 -2.33 -6.66 4.32
N ALA A 125 -2.86 -5.77 3.46
CA ALA A 125 -2.94 -6.03 2.02
C ALA A 125 -1.58 -5.92 1.30
N LEU A 126 -0.63 -5.19 1.90
CA LEU A 126 0.65 -4.83 1.29
C LEU A 126 1.85 -5.17 2.18
N THR A 127 2.93 -5.66 1.55
CA THR A 127 4.21 -6.04 2.18
C THR A 127 5.39 -5.37 1.49
N GLN A 128 6.47 -5.08 2.22
CA GLN A 128 7.74 -4.62 1.61
C GLN A 128 8.56 -5.77 1.02
N MET A 129 8.31 -7.01 1.46
CA MET A 129 9.04 -8.19 0.99
C MET A 129 8.13 -9.08 0.17
N GLN A 130 8.50 -9.31 -1.09
CA GLN A 130 7.69 -10.07 -2.03
C GLN A 130 7.40 -11.48 -1.52
N GLY A 131 6.13 -11.90 -1.58
CA GLY A 131 5.71 -13.24 -1.19
C GLY A 131 5.69 -13.52 0.32
N GLN A 132 5.92 -12.50 1.17
CA GLN A 132 5.76 -12.63 2.61
C GLN A 132 4.53 -11.89 3.12
N VAL A 133 3.77 -12.56 3.99
CA VAL A 133 2.61 -11.98 4.65
C VAL A 133 3.08 -10.91 5.67
N PRO A 134 2.50 -9.70 5.69
CA PRO A 134 2.80 -8.70 6.71
C PRO A 134 2.51 -9.21 8.12
N ALA A 135 3.31 -8.81 9.11
CA ALA A 135 3.10 -9.19 10.50
C ALA A 135 1.72 -8.77 11.04
N ASP A 136 1.19 -7.65 10.53
CA ASP A 136 -0.11 -7.11 10.95
C ASP A 136 -1.31 -7.70 10.17
N ALA A 137 -1.09 -8.66 9.25
CA ALA A 137 -2.15 -9.25 8.45
C ALA A 137 -3.21 -10.01 9.28
N PHE A 138 -2.81 -10.57 10.43
CA PHE A 138 -3.70 -11.33 11.32
C PHE A 138 -4.11 -10.54 12.57
N GLU A 139 -3.65 -9.30 12.71
CA GLU A 139 -4.00 -8.46 13.86
C GLU A 139 -5.48 -8.06 13.81
N GLY A 140 -6.28 -8.59 14.73
CA GLY A 140 -7.72 -8.32 14.85
C GLY A 140 -8.61 -9.52 14.57
N GLU A 141 -8.06 -10.64 14.06
CA GLU A 141 -8.84 -11.86 13.77
C GLU A 141 -9.55 -12.40 15.02
N LYS A 142 -8.90 -12.34 16.19
CA LYS A 142 -9.49 -12.74 17.47
C LYS A 142 -10.72 -11.92 17.86
N ALA A 143 -10.77 -10.64 17.49
CA ALA A 143 -11.91 -9.76 17.79
C ALA A 143 -13.11 -10.04 16.88
N VAL A 144 -12.87 -10.42 15.61
CA VAL A 144 -13.93 -10.80 14.66
C VAL A 144 -14.56 -12.13 15.05
N ARG A 145 -13.75 -13.14 15.42
CA ARG A 145 -14.27 -14.45 15.88
C ARG A 145 -15.16 -14.33 17.12
N ASN A 146 -14.88 -13.40 18.02
CA ASN A 146 -15.67 -13.21 19.24
C ASN A 146 -16.98 -12.44 19.02
N ARG A 147 -17.18 -11.79 17.87
CA ARG A 147 -18.45 -11.11 17.52
C ARG A 147 -19.46 -12.01 16.79
N GLN A 148 -19.06 -13.23 16.44
CA GLN A 148 -19.90 -14.22 15.76
C GLN A 148 -20.50 -15.28 16.71
N LYS A 149 -20.27 -15.15 18.02
CA LYS A 149 -20.98 -15.89 19.07
C LYS A 149 -21.95 -14.97 19.78
#